data_AF-A0A7R9ZJL9-F1
#
_entry.id   AF-A0A7R9ZJL9-F1
#
_cell.length_a   1.000
_cell.length_b   1.000
_cell.length_c   1.000
_cell.angle_alpha   90.00
_cell.angle_beta   90.00
_cell.angle_gamma   90.00
#
_symmetry.space_group_name_H-M   'P 1'
#
loop_
_entity.id
_entity.type
_entity.pdbx_description
1 polymer ?
#
loop_
_entity_poly.entity_id
_entity_poly.type
_entity_poly.pdbx_seq_one_letter_code
_entity_poly.pdbx_strand_id
1 'polypeptide(L)'
;NAKNVQQQMNRGGDDAGDQLTAEQQSAAAEAGGSILDDDDDDDADDIPDDDVLVALNYEALRKINVYTYAVNPQNVPPEKIQAAMQQVFAPNANNSSDAGQQDLLQVHPSLSLLHSHIISSAGKMNHSILDEAATIAQQLGGGGLVFCKSGKDRTAMHLTYKQAQFVARYQDEHDSTGIMKDATMMRVHGTRLPVCEKNVGESKYAFNSLQVKFMPEALRPPLPTLAGFKFSIES
;
A
#
# COMPACT_ATOMS: atom_id res chain seq x y z
N ASN A 1 -44.81 -63.78 16.25
CA ASN A 1 -45.84 -64.30 15.31
C ASN A 1 -46.05 -63.28 14.22
N ALA A 2 -45.39 -63.48 13.09
CA ALA A 2 -45.98 -64.12 11.90
C ALA A 2 -46.82 -63.07 11.13
N LYS A 3 -46.22 -62.43 10.13
CA LYS A 3 -46.11 -62.88 8.73
C LYS A 3 -47.40 -62.60 7.93
N ASN A 4 -47.21 -61.78 6.90
CA ASN A 4 -47.64 -61.92 5.51
C ASN A 4 -49.12 -62.20 5.19
N VAL A 5 -49.71 -61.26 4.44
CA VAL A 5 -50.19 -61.41 3.04
C VAL A 5 -50.06 -60.01 2.42
N GLN A 6 -49.19 -59.63 1.47
CA GLN A 6 -48.65 -60.19 0.21
C GLN A 6 -49.50 -59.87 -1.04
N GLN A 7 -48.88 -59.04 -1.92
CA GLN A 7 -48.94 -59.02 -3.41
C GLN A 7 -50.21 -58.44 -4.07
N GLN A 8 -50.19 -57.73 -5.20
CA GLN A 8 -49.28 -57.56 -6.37
C GLN A 8 -49.88 -56.36 -7.17
N MET A 9 -49.20 -55.45 -7.88
CA MET A 9 -48.42 -55.52 -9.15
C MET A 9 -47.80 -54.11 -9.32
N ASN A 10 -46.49 -53.85 -9.42
CA ASN A 10 -45.44 -54.11 -10.43
C ASN A 10 -45.53 -53.32 -11.76
N ARG A 11 -44.34 -52.86 -12.22
CA ARG A 11 -43.93 -52.10 -13.43
C ARG A 11 -43.80 -50.57 -13.23
N GLY A 12 -42.69 -49.90 -13.53
CA GLY A 12 -41.40 -50.29 -14.12
C GLY A 12 -40.36 -49.20 -13.84
N GLY A 13 -39.07 -49.54 -13.93
CA GLY A 13 -37.97 -48.59 -13.84
C GLY A 13 -37.80 -47.78 -15.12
N ASP A 14 -37.11 -46.65 -15.04
CA ASP A 14 -35.92 -46.38 -15.86
C ASP A 14 -35.20 -45.10 -15.41
N ASP A 15 -33.91 -45.15 -15.70
CA ASP A 15 -32.80 -44.24 -15.56
C ASP A 15 -33.00 -42.87 -16.24
N ALA A 16 -32.72 -41.78 -15.53
CA ALA A 16 -32.44 -40.42 -16.05
C ALA A 16 -32.12 -39.54 -14.83
N GLY A 17 -30.94 -38.96 -14.68
CA GLY A 17 -30.29 -38.11 -15.67
C GLY A 17 -30.22 -36.72 -15.05
N ASP A 18 -29.04 -36.41 -14.51
CA ASP A 18 -28.62 -35.13 -13.97
C ASP A 18 -29.01 -34.00 -14.96
N GLN A 19 -29.98 -33.17 -14.56
CA GLN A 19 -30.37 -31.96 -15.31
C GLN A 19 -30.23 -30.75 -14.41
N LEU A 20 -28.97 -30.35 -14.21
CA LEU A 20 -28.64 -28.96 -13.92
C LEU A 20 -28.96 -28.13 -15.17
N THR A 21 -29.82 -27.14 -15.00
CA THR A 21 -30.26 -26.21 -16.04
C THR A 21 -29.08 -25.40 -16.59
N ALA A 22 -29.00 -25.31 -17.92
CA ALA A 22 -27.92 -24.68 -18.70
C ALA A 22 -27.75 -23.14 -18.51
N GLU A 23 -28.41 -22.52 -17.53
CA GLU A 23 -28.28 -21.09 -17.21
C GLU A 23 -27.43 -20.82 -15.95
N GLN A 24 -26.88 -21.86 -15.31
CA GLN A 24 -25.97 -21.70 -14.15
C GLN A 24 -24.51 -22.11 -14.43
N GLN A 25 -24.19 -22.46 -15.69
CA GLN A 25 -22.81 -22.78 -16.12
C GLN A 25 -22.14 -21.67 -16.94
N SER A 26 -22.78 -20.53 -17.17
CA SER A 26 -22.18 -19.40 -17.90
C SER A 26 -21.56 -18.30 -17.01
N ALA A 27 -21.59 -18.43 -15.68
CA ALA A 27 -21.00 -17.44 -14.77
C ALA A 27 -19.71 -17.90 -14.05
N ALA A 28 -19.25 -19.12 -14.33
CA ALA A 28 -18.05 -19.70 -13.70
C ALA A 28 -16.88 -19.93 -14.69
N ALA A 29 -16.98 -19.44 -15.92
CA ALA A 29 -15.99 -19.64 -16.98
C ALA A 29 -15.16 -18.39 -17.35
N GLU A 30 -15.30 -17.27 -16.62
CA GLU A 30 -14.47 -16.05 -16.82
C GLU A 30 -13.43 -15.82 -15.72
N ALA A 31 -13.05 -16.87 -14.97
CA ALA A 31 -11.97 -16.81 -13.98
C ALA A 31 -10.67 -17.48 -14.47
N GLY A 32 -10.40 -17.36 -15.77
CA GLY A 32 -9.17 -17.79 -16.43
C GLY A 32 -8.52 -16.64 -17.18
N GLY A 33 -8.20 -15.56 -16.48
CA GLY A 33 -7.42 -14.45 -17.03
C GLY A 33 -5.97 -14.89 -17.22
N SER A 34 -5.60 -15.01 -18.49
CA SER A 34 -4.26 -15.33 -18.98
C SER A 34 -3.22 -14.38 -18.41
N ILE A 35 -2.03 -14.96 -18.24
CA ILE A 35 -0.78 -14.27 -17.99
C ILE A 35 -0.40 -13.53 -19.28
N LEU A 36 -0.07 -12.23 -19.17
CA LEU A 36 0.35 -11.33 -20.27
C LEU A 36 -0.77 -10.96 -21.25
N ASP A 37 -1.33 -9.77 -21.08
CA ASP A 37 -1.92 -8.90 -22.12
C ASP A 37 -2.12 -7.52 -21.48
N ASP A 38 -1.01 -6.85 -21.16
CA ASP A 38 -0.95 -5.40 -20.98
C ASP A 38 -0.17 -4.85 -22.19
N ASP A 39 -0.73 -5.04 -23.40
CA ASP A 39 -0.31 -4.30 -24.59
C ASP A 39 -1.13 -3.00 -24.62
N ASP A 40 -0.74 -2.04 -23.78
CA ASP A 40 -1.07 -0.63 -24.01
C ASP A 40 0.01 -0.08 -24.96
N ASP A 41 -0.30 -0.06 -26.27
CA ASP A 41 0.40 0.76 -27.25
C ASP A 41 0.12 2.24 -26.94
N ASP A 42 1.06 2.91 -26.27
CA ASP A 42 1.18 4.38 -26.29
C ASP A 42 2.60 4.75 -26.74
N ASP A 43 2.77 4.93 -28.06
CA ASP A 43 3.97 5.54 -28.66
C ASP A 43 4.14 6.99 -28.18
N ALA A 44 4.85 7.21 -27.07
CA ALA A 44 5.30 8.54 -26.65
C ALA A 44 6.55 8.48 -25.75
N ASP A 45 7.75 8.24 -26.30
CA ASP A 45 9.05 8.34 -25.59
C ASP A 45 8.94 8.01 -24.08
N ASP A 46 8.50 6.78 -23.78
CA ASP A 46 8.14 6.39 -22.42
C ASP A 46 9.35 6.54 -21.50
N ILE A 47 9.31 7.58 -20.66
CA ILE A 47 10.22 7.70 -19.53
C ILE A 47 9.94 6.49 -18.64
N PRO A 48 10.92 5.61 -18.37
CA PRO A 48 10.71 4.45 -17.51
C PRO A 48 10.04 4.87 -16.19
N ASP A 49 9.02 4.14 -15.74
CA ASP A 49 8.31 4.44 -14.48
C ASP A 49 9.26 4.64 -13.29
N ASP A 50 10.34 3.85 -13.25
CA ASP A 50 11.39 3.96 -12.24
C ASP A 50 12.06 5.35 -12.26
N ASP A 51 12.30 5.93 -13.44
CA ASP A 51 12.88 7.28 -13.59
C ASP A 51 11.92 8.36 -13.10
N VAL A 52 10.61 8.18 -13.32
CA VAL A 52 9.57 9.09 -12.78
C VAL A 52 9.53 9.01 -11.25
N LEU A 53 9.57 7.80 -10.68
CA LEU A 53 9.59 7.60 -9.22
C LEU A 53 10.85 8.22 -8.58
N VAL A 54 12.01 8.04 -9.22
CA VAL A 54 13.26 8.68 -8.80
C VAL A 54 13.10 10.20 -8.81
N ALA A 55 12.65 10.77 -9.92
CA ALA A 55 12.49 12.22 -10.08
C ALA A 55 11.53 12.80 -9.02
N LEU A 56 10.40 12.14 -8.76
CA LEU A 56 9.44 12.54 -7.75
C LEU A 56 10.04 12.51 -6.34
N ASN A 57 10.79 11.46 -5.99
CA ASN A 57 11.43 11.35 -4.67
C ASN A 57 12.51 12.42 -4.47
N TYR A 58 13.32 12.72 -5.50
CA TYR A 58 14.32 13.78 -5.42
C TYR A 58 13.69 15.17 -5.33
N GLU A 59 12.63 15.44 -6.09
CA GLU A 59 11.92 16.72 -6.01
C GLU A 59 11.23 16.91 -4.65
N ALA A 60 10.66 15.83 -4.09
CA ALA A 60 10.14 15.86 -2.71
C ALA A 60 11.26 16.11 -1.68
N LEU A 61 12.41 15.44 -1.83
CA LEU A 61 13.58 15.64 -0.98
C LEU A 61 14.08 17.10 -1.05
N ARG A 62 14.12 17.69 -2.25
CA ARG A 62 14.54 19.08 -2.46
C ARG A 62 13.63 20.06 -1.72
N LYS A 63 12.31 19.88 -1.84
CA LYS A 63 11.30 20.69 -1.12
C LYS A 63 11.44 20.58 0.39
N ILE A 64 11.51 19.36 0.92
CA ILE A 64 11.63 19.16 2.37
C ILE A 64 12.99 19.62 2.89
N ASN A 65 14.07 19.52 2.11
CA ASN A 65 15.40 20.01 2.46
C ASN A 65 15.40 21.52 2.72
N VAL A 66 14.85 22.28 1.78
CA VAL A 66 14.80 23.74 1.91
C VAL A 66 13.87 24.16 3.05
N TYR A 67 12.73 23.49 3.23
CA TYR A 67 11.88 23.71 4.40
C TYR A 67 12.59 23.38 5.72
N THR A 68 13.39 22.31 5.76
CA THR A 68 14.17 21.92 6.94
C THR A 68 15.16 23.02 7.33
N TYR A 69 15.87 23.62 6.37
CA TYR A 69 16.74 24.77 6.65
C TYR A 69 15.97 26.00 7.12
N ALA A 70 14.75 26.23 6.61
CA ALA A 70 13.92 27.35 7.08
C ALA A 70 13.54 27.21 8.56
N VAL A 71 13.32 25.97 9.03
CA VAL A 71 13.01 25.66 10.44
C VAL A 71 14.29 25.56 11.29
N ASN A 72 15.36 25.01 10.73
CA ASN A 72 16.65 24.81 11.39
C ASN A 72 17.81 25.23 10.44
N PRO A 73 18.20 26.52 10.46
CA PRO A 73 19.17 27.08 9.52
C PRO A 73 20.58 26.51 9.60
N GLN A 74 20.95 25.86 10.70
CA GLN A 74 22.34 25.50 10.99
C GLN A 74 23.26 26.73 10.84
N ASN A 75 24.31 26.63 10.00
CA ASN A 75 25.25 27.71 9.70
C ASN A 75 24.95 28.42 8.36
N VAL A 76 23.78 28.17 7.74
CA VAL A 76 23.45 28.74 6.43
C VAL A 76 22.85 30.14 6.59
N PRO A 77 23.32 31.15 5.84
CA PRO A 77 22.75 32.50 5.89
C PRO A 77 21.27 32.53 5.49
N PRO A 78 20.41 33.31 6.19
CA PRO A 78 18.98 33.40 5.89
C PRO A 78 18.66 33.80 4.45
N GLU A 79 19.46 34.69 3.86
CA GLU A 79 19.29 35.14 2.46
C GLU A 79 19.40 33.97 1.47
N LYS A 80 20.33 33.04 1.74
CA LYS A 80 20.51 31.84 0.90
C LYS A 80 19.34 30.88 1.04
N ILE A 81 18.80 30.72 2.25
CA ILE A 81 17.62 29.88 2.51
C ILE A 81 16.40 30.48 1.83
N GLN A 82 16.20 31.80 1.93
CA GLN A 82 15.07 32.49 1.31
C GLN A 82 15.12 32.41 -0.21
N ALA A 83 16.30 32.60 -0.82
CA ALA A 83 16.48 32.42 -2.26
C ALA A 83 16.15 30.98 -2.69
N ALA A 84 16.60 29.99 -1.92
CA ALA A 84 16.29 28.59 -2.19
C ALA A 84 14.77 28.30 -2.07
N MET A 85 14.09 28.83 -1.05
CA MET A 85 12.64 28.68 -0.90
C MET A 85 11.87 29.28 -2.08
N GLN A 86 12.24 30.50 -2.49
CA GLN A 86 11.59 31.18 -3.61
C GLN A 86 11.73 30.39 -4.92
N GLN A 87 12.89 29.79 -5.17
CA GLN A 87 13.13 29.00 -6.37
C GLN A 87 12.43 27.64 -6.34
N VAL A 88 12.39 26.97 -5.19
CA VAL A 88 11.83 25.62 -5.04
C VAL A 88 10.31 25.61 -5.04
N PHE A 89 9.68 26.65 -4.48
CA PHE A 89 8.22 26.78 -4.38
C PHE A 89 7.63 27.76 -5.40
N ALA A 90 8.38 28.13 -6.44
CA ALA A 90 7.91 29.05 -7.48
C ALA A 90 6.69 28.46 -8.23
N PRO A 91 5.58 29.21 -8.42
CA PRO A 91 4.36 28.71 -9.06
C PRO A 91 4.52 28.28 -10.53
N ASN A 92 5.55 28.81 -11.21
CA ASN A 92 5.82 28.59 -12.64
C ASN A 92 7.17 27.90 -12.88
N ALA A 93 7.66 27.10 -11.93
CA ALA A 93 8.73 26.15 -12.21
C ALA A 93 8.16 25.03 -13.10
N ASN A 94 7.82 25.38 -14.34
CA ASN A 94 7.44 24.42 -15.36
C ASN A 94 8.58 23.40 -15.49
N ASN A 95 8.18 22.15 -15.68
CA ASN A 95 8.99 20.97 -15.95
C ASN A 95 9.92 21.18 -17.17
N SER A 96 10.92 22.03 -17.05
CA SER A 96 12.10 21.93 -17.88
C SER A 96 12.87 20.74 -17.35
N SER A 97 12.73 19.62 -18.04
CA SER A 97 13.65 18.48 -18.10
C SER A 97 15.07 18.89 -18.53
N ASP A 98 15.46 20.13 -18.27
CA ASP A 98 16.73 20.69 -18.68
C ASP A 98 17.74 20.46 -17.58
N ALA A 99 18.79 19.76 -17.98
CA ALA A 99 19.87 19.28 -17.15
C ALA A 99 20.43 20.37 -16.24
N GLY A 100 20.46 20.11 -14.93
CA GLY A 100 21.30 20.85 -13.99
C GLY A 100 20.60 21.88 -13.12
N GLN A 101 19.43 21.57 -12.56
CA GLN A 101 18.95 22.28 -11.37
C GLN A 101 19.89 21.93 -10.19
N GLN A 102 21.04 22.60 -10.12
CA GLN A 102 22.02 22.38 -9.06
C GLN A 102 21.37 22.57 -7.69
N ASP A 103 21.63 21.63 -6.78
CA ASP A 103 21.17 21.73 -5.40
C ASP A 103 21.72 23.01 -4.75
N LEU A 104 20.81 23.98 -4.50
CA LEU A 104 21.15 25.29 -3.93
C LEU A 104 21.72 25.16 -2.51
N LEU A 105 21.31 24.10 -1.82
CA LEU A 105 21.72 23.73 -0.48
C LEU A 105 22.07 22.25 -0.45
N GLN A 106 23.17 21.91 0.23
CA GLN A 106 23.50 20.54 0.56
C GLN A 106 22.36 19.88 1.35
N VAL A 107 22.22 18.56 1.24
CA VAL A 107 21.25 17.80 2.04
C VAL A 107 21.47 18.08 3.54
N HIS A 108 20.41 18.51 4.21
CA HIS A 108 20.45 18.82 5.64
C HIS A 108 20.79 17.53 6.43
N PRO A 109 21.63 17.59 7.48
CA PRO A 109 22.07 16.40 8.22
C PRO A 109 20.93 15.51 8.74
N SER A 110 19.81 16.12 9.16
CA SER A 110 18.62 15.38 9.62
C SER A 110 17.87 14.62 8.52
N LEU A 111 18.20 14.85 7.24
CA LEU A 111 17.58 14.18 6.09
C LEU A 111 18.50 13.13 5.47
N SER A 112 19.69 12.91 6.05
CA SER A 112 20.69 11.98 5.52
C SER A 112 20.16 10.55 5.35
N LEU A 113 19.34 10.08 6.28
CA LEU A 113 18.72 8.76 6.22
C LEU A 113 17.71 8.65 5.05
N LEU A 114 16.82 9.62 4.91
CA LEU A 114 15.89 9.70 3.78
C LEU A 114 16.63 9.73 2.44
N HIS A 115 17.64 10.58 2.33
CA HIS A 115 18.48 10.69 1.14
C HIS A 115 19.17 9.36 0.80
N SER A 116 19.70 8.65 1.81
CA SER A 116 20.29 7.32 1.64
C SER A 116 19.27 6.30 1.12
N HIS A 117 18.03 6.31 1.65
CA HIS A 117 16.96 5.45 1.15
C HIS A 117 16.57 5.74 -0.30
N ILE A 118 16.55 7.02 -0.70
CA ILE A 118 16.25 7.42 -2.08
C ILE A 118 17.35 6.93 -3.03
N ILE A 119 18.63 7.21 -2.73
CA ILE A 119 19.75 6.76 -3.58
C ILE A 119 19.79 5.24 -3.69
N SER A 120 19.67 4.54 -2.56
CA SER A 120 19.78 3.07 -2.53
C SER A 120 18.61 2.34 -3.17
N SER A 121 17.47 3.01 -3.35
CA SER A 121 16.30 2.40 -4.00
C SER A 121 16.50 2.12 -5.49
N ALA A 122 17.40 2.86 -6.15
CA ALA A 122 17.66 2.76 -7.59
C ALA A 122 16.35 2.72 -8.42
N GLY A 123 15.40 3.59 -8.07
CA GLY A 123 14.09 3.72 -8.71
C GLY A 123 13.03 2.71 -8.30
N LYS A 124 13.40 1.71 -7.50
CA LYS A 124 12.45 0.71 -7.01
C LYS A 124 11.62 1.26 -5.85
N MET A 125 10.37 0.83 -5.79
CA MET A 125 9.49 1.13 -4.65
C MET A 125 10.11 0.61 -3.34
N ASN A 126 10.49 1.54 -2.45
CA ASN A 126 11.06 1.23 -1.14
C ASN A 126 10.20 1.82 -0.02
N HIS A 127 9.63 0.96 0.83
CA HIS A 127 8.81 1.39 1.96
C HIS A 127 9.55 2.31 2.93
N SER A 128 10.86 2.11 3.12
CA SER A 128 11.65 2.93 4.04
C SER A 128 11.69 4.40 3.63
N ILE A 129 11.57 4.73 2.33
CA ILE A 129 11.44 6.11 1.88
C ILE A 129 10.15 6.72 2.44
N LEU A 130 9.02 6.02 2.29
CA LEU A 130 7.71 6.51 2.75
C LEU A 130 7.66 6.64 4.28
N ASP A 131 8.19 5.64 5.00
CA ASP A 131 8.17 5.65 6.46
C ASP A 131 9.03 6.78 7.04
N GLU A 132 10.24 6.96 6.49
CA GLU A 132 11.17 8.01 6.90
C GLU A 132 10.65 9.40 6.53
N ALA A 133 10.13 9.59 5.31
CA ALA A 133 9.54 10.84 4.88
C ALA A 133 8.37 11.25 5.79
N ALA A 134 7.51 10.31 6.17
CA ALA A 134 6.40 10.57 7.10
C ALA A 134 6.90 10.93 8.51
N THR A 135 7.97 10.29 8.99
CA THR A 135 8.59 10.62 10.28
C THR A 135 9.18 12.01 10.28
N ILE A 136 9.97 12.36 9.25
CA ILE A 136 10.57 13.69 9.09
C ILE A 136 9.47 14.76 8.98
N ALA A 137 8.45 14.53 8.15
CA ALA A 137 7.34 15.47 8.00
C ALA A 137 6.70 15.78 9.37
N GLN A 138 6.46 14.77 10.20
CA GLN A 138 5.92 14.97 11.55
C GLN A 138 6.90 15.75 12.46
N GLN A 139 8.19 15.42 12.44
CA GLN A 139 9.21 16.11 13.24
C GLN A 139 9.32 17.60 12.87
N LEU A 140 9.07 17.95 11.61
CA LEU A 140 9.08 19.32 11.11
C LEU A 140 7.72 20.04 11.26
N GLY A 141 6.77 19.45 11.99
CA GLY A 141 5.43 20.01 12.21
C GLY A 141 4.49 19.93 11.01
N GLY A 142 4.82 19.12 10.01
CA GLY A 142 4.00 18.87 8.83
C GLY A 142 2.90 17.82 9.05
N GLY A 143 1.85 17.93 8.24
CA GLY A 143 0.81 16.90 8.12
C GLY A 143 1.19 15.82 7.11
N GLY A 144 0.72 14.60 7.32
CA GLY A 144 0.92 13.47 6.39
C GLY A 144 -0.38 13.03 5.73
N LEU A 145 -0.33 12.79 4.43
CA LEU A 145 -1.41 12.14 3.66
C LEU A 145 -0.87 10.85 3.06
N VAL A 146 -1.64 9.78 3.15
CA VAL A 146 -1.26 8.45 2.66
C VAL A 146 -2.41 7.91 1.82
N PHE A 147 -2.15 7.63 0.55
CA PHE A 147 -3.13 7.04 -0.35
C PHE A 147 -2.45 6.07 -1.32
N CYS A 148 -3.20 5.08 -1.76
CA CYS A 148 -2.87 4.24 -2.91
C CYS A 148 -4.01 4.37 -3.93
N LYS A 149 -3.89 3.74 -5.11
CA LYS A 149 -4.89 3.79 -6.20
C LYS A 149 -6.35 3.72 -5.72
N SER A 150 -6.66 2.86 -4.75
CA SER A 150 -8.02 2.66 -4.26
C SER A 150 -8.25 3.04 -2.80
N GLY A 151 -7.24 3.62 -2.12
CA GLY A 151 -7.35 4.11 -0.74
C GLY A 151 -7.73 3.07 0.33
N LYS A 152 -7.63 1.76 0.03
CA LYS A 152 -8.05 0.65 0.92
C LYS A 152 -6.87 -0.02 1.62
N ASP A 153 -6.31 -1.05 0.99
CA ASP A 153 -5.50 -2.09 1.63
C ASP A 153 -4.10 -1.56 1.96
N ARG A 154 -3.32 -1.17 0.94
CA ARG A 154 -1.97 -0.60 1.13
C ARG A 154 -2.00 0.66 2.01
N THR A 155 -3.03 1.49 1.84
CA THR A 155 -3.26 2.68 2.67
C THR A 155 -3.50 2.30 4.13
N ALA A 156 -4.33 1.28 4.41
CA ALA A 156 -4.57 0.81 5.76
C ALA A 156 -3.28 0.29 6.43
N MET A 157 -2.46 -0.48 5.69
CA MET A 157 -1.24 -1.05 6.25
C MET A 157 -0.27 0.03 6.73
N HIS A 158 -0.04 1.07 5.91
CA HIS A 158 0.87 2.15 6.26
C HIS A 158 0.28 3.09 7.33
N LEU A 159 -1.00 3.47 7.22
CA LEU A 159 -1.65 4.32 8.23
C LEU A 159 -1.63 3.70 9.62
N THR A 160 -2.02 2.43 9.74
CA THR A 160 -2.04 1.73 11.04
C THR A 160 -0.63 1.59 11.61
N TYR A 161 0.39 1.41 10.77
CA TYR A 161 1.78 1.37 11.23
C TYR A 161 2.25 2.74 11.76
N LYS A 162 2.01 3.84 11.03
CA LYS A 162 2.36 5.20 11.49
C LYS A 162 1.59 5.60 12.76
N GLN A 163 0.32 5.21 12.86
CA GLN A 163 -0.48 5.42 14.08
C GLN A 163 0.11 4.67 15.27
N ALA A 164 0.54 3.42 15.09
CA ALA A 164 1.17 2.63 16.15
C ALA A 164 2.52 3.22 16.57
N GLN A 165 3.35 3.63 15.60
CA GLN A 165 4.60 4.34 15.89
C GLN A 165 4.36 5.65 16.67
N PHE A 166 3.28 6.38 16.35
CA PHE A 166 2.91 7.59 17.08
C PHE A 166 2.49 7.29 18.53
N VAL A 167 1.67 6.26 18.74
CA VAL A 167 1.28 5.82 20.09
C VAL A 167 2.50 5.40 20.91
N ALA A 168 3.40 4.60 20.32
CA ALA A 168 4.63 4.15 20.98
C ALA A 168 5.51 5.34 21.41
N ARG A 169 5.72 6.33 20.52
CA ARG A 169 6.43 7.57 20.88
C ARG A 169 5.75 8.35 22.01
N TYR A 170 4.43 8.38 22.04
CA TYR A 170 3.68 9.07 23.09
C TYR A 170 3.78 8.36 24.45
N GLN A 171 3.97 7.05 24.43
CA GLN A 171 4.13 6.20 25.62
C GLN A 171 5.59 6.06 26.09
N ASP A 172 6.55 6.72 25.41
CA ASP A 172 7.99 6.52 25.60
C ASP A 172 8.43 5.06 25.39
N GLU A 173 7.68 4.33 24.55
CA GLU A 173 7.98 2.96 24.15
C GLU A 173 8.64 2.96 22.76
N HIS A 174 9.73 2.22 22.62
CA HIS A 174 10.47 2.08 21.37
C HIS A 174 10.57 0.62 20.90
N ASP A 175 9.80 -0.28 21.52
CA ASP A 175 9.78 -1.68 21.15
C ASP A 175 8.99 -1.89 19.84
N SER A 176 9.66 -2.50 18.86
CA SER A 176 9.07 -2.85 17.58
C SER A 176 7.92 -3.85 17.74
N THR A 177 7.98 -4.71 18.76
CA THR A 177 6.92 -5.69 19.06
C THR A 177 5.63 -4.99 19.49
N GLY A 178 5.72 -3.99 20.36
CA GLY A 178 4.59 -3.15 20.77
C GLY A 178 3.95 -2.42 19.58
N ILE A 179 4.77 -1.78 18.74
CA ILE A 179 4.29 -1.11 17.52
C ILE A 179 3.55 -2.09 16.60
N MET A 180 4.08 -3.28 16.40
CA MET A 180 3.44 -4.30 15.54
C MET A 180 2.14 -4.84 16.14
N LYS A 181 2.07 -4.99 17.46
CA LYS A 181 0.86 -5.39 18.18
C LYS A 181 -0.24 -4.34 18.01
N ASP A 182 0.07 -3.07 18.21
CA ASP A 182 -0.91 -1.98 18.07
C ASP A 182 -1.37 -1.81 16.62
N ALA A 183 -0.45 -1.89 15.67
CA ALA A 183 -0.79 -1.89 14.25
C ALA A 183 -1.73 -3.06 13.90
N THR A 184 -1.45 -4.25 14.43
CA THR A 184 -2.30 -5.44 14.26
C THR A 184 -3.68 -5.23 14.85
N MET A 185 -3.78 -4.70 16.07
CA MET A 185 -5.07 -4.39 16.70
C MET A 185 -5.91 -3.43 15.85
N MET A 186 -5.29 -2.38 15.31
CA MET A 186 -5.98 -1.45 14.41
C MET A 186 -6.37 -2.06 13.06
N ARG A 187 -5.60 -3.03 12.55
CA ARG A 187 -5.92 -3.74 11.29
C ARG A 187 -7.09 -4.72 11.46
N VAL A 188 -7.23 -5.34 12.63
CA VAL A 188 -8.31 -6.31 12.90
C VAL A 188 -9.58 -5.60 13.37
N HIS A 189 -9.45 -4.61 14.27
CA HIS A 189 -10.58 -4.02 14.99
C HIS A 189 -10.74 -2.51 14.79
N GLY A 190 -9.80 -1.88 14.08
CA GLY A 190 -9.83 -0.44 13.85
C GLY A 190 -10.73 -0.03 12.68
N THR A 191 -10.69 1.26 12.37
CA THR A 191 -11.60 1.91 11.41
C THR A 191 -11.24 1.67 9.95
N ARG A 192 -10.10 1.06 9.67
CA ARG A 192 -9.60 0.86 8.30
C ARG A 192 -10.21 -0.36 7.60
N LEU A 193 -10.53 -1.42 8.33
CA LEU A 193 -11.15 -2.63 7.75
C LEU A 193 -12.57 -2.37 7.20
N PRO A 194 -13.45 -1.57 7.86
CA PRO A 194 -14.74 -1.16 7.30
C PRO A 194 -14.65 -0.33 6.00
N VAL A 195 -13.49 0.23 5.66
CA VAL A 195 -13.31 0.93 4.37
C VAL A 195 -13.29 -0.07 3.21
N CYS A 196 -12.86 -1.32 3.45
CA CYS A 196 -12.98 -2.38 2.46
C CYS A 196 -14.45 -2.72 2.22
N GLU A 197 -15.23 -2.88 3.29
CA GLU A 197 -16.66 -3.19 3.22
C GLU A 197 -17.45 -2.16 2.41
N LYS A 198 -17.22 -0.86 2.68
CA LYS A 198 -17.90 0.22 1.94
C LYS A 198 -17.56 0.26 0.46
N ASN A 199 -16.40 -0.22 0.07
CA ASN A 199 -15.87 -0.10 -1.28
C ASN A 199 -16.10 -1.35 -2.14
N VAL A 200 -16.06 -2.54 -1.54
CA VAL A 200 -16.15 -3.82 -2.25
C VAL A 200 -17.12 -4.82 -1.61
N GLY A 201 -17.87 -4.42 -0.58
CA GLY A 201 -18.90 -5.24 0.07
C GLY A 201 -18.39 -6.24 1.13
N GLU A 202 -17.08 -6.29 1.39
CA GLU A 202 -16.49 -7.22 2.36
C GLU A 202 -15.48 -6.53 3.28
N SER A 203 -15.57 -6.75 4.59
CA SER A 203 -14.64 -6.24 5.61
C SER A 203 -13.36 -7.10 5.70
N LYS A 204 -12.69 -7.29 4.56
CA LYS A 204 -11.43 -8.03 4.41
C LYS A 204 -10.46 -7.27 3.50
N TYR A 205 -9.16 -7.41 3.73
CA TYR A 205 -8.13 -6.89 2.85
C TYR A 205 -7.91 -7.84 1.67
N ALA A 206 -7.85 -7.29 0.46
CA ALA A 206 -7.73 -8.04 -0.78
C ALA A 206 -6.25 -8.21 -1.22
N PHE A 207 -5.42 -8.81 -0.36
CA PHE A 207 -4.06 -9.21 -0.73
C PHE A 207 -4.00 -10.69 -1.09
N ASN A 208 -3.35 -11.03 -2.20
CA ASN A 208 -3.08 -12.43 -2.54
C ASN A 208 -1.88 -12.97 -1.74
N SER A 209 -1.75 -14.30 -1.66
CA SER A 209 -0.69 -14.96 -0.87
C SER A 209 0.73 -14.58 -1.28
N LEU A 210 0.96 -14.31 -2.57
CA LEU A 210 2.27 -13.91 -3.07
C LEU A 210 2.63 -12.50 -2.62
N GLN A 211 1.68 -11.57 -2.68
CA GLN A 211 1.84 -10.21 -2.18
C GLN A 211 2.19 -10.22 -0.69
N VAL A 212 1.42 -10.95 0.13
CA VAL A 212 1.65 -11.05 1.58
C VAL A 212 3.05 -11.60 1.90
N LYS A 213 3.55 -12.55 1.10
CA LYS A 213 4.88 -13.15 1.26
C LYS A 213 6.01 -12.14 1.03
N PHE A 214 5.88 -11.25 0.04
CA PHE A 214 6.91 -10.25 -0.28
C PHE A 214 6.73 -8.91 0.45
N MET A 215 5.63 -8.74 1.19
CA MET A 215 5.44 -7.55 2.00
C MET A 215 6.43 -7.48 3.17
N PRO A 216 6.99 -6.28 3.46
CA PRO A 216 7.71 -6.02 4.69
C PRO A 216 6.86 -6.39 5.90
N GLU A 217 7.51 -6.89 6.95
CA GLU A 217 6.82 -7.30 8.18
C GLU A 217 5.94 -6.17 8.75
N ALA A 218 6.47 -4.95 8.79
CA ALA A 218 5.77 -3.75 9.24
C ALA A 218 4.41 -3.52 8.55
N LEU A 219 4.29 -3.93 7.29
CA LEU A 219 3.10 -3.72 6.47
C LEU A 219 2.25 -4.98 6.29
N ARG A 220 2.69 -6.13 6.79
CA ARG A 220 1.99 -7.39 6.54
C ARG A 220 0.61 -7.40 7.23
N PRO A 221 -0.47 -7.72 6.52
CA PRO A 221 -1.80 -7.82 7.11
C PRO A 221 -1.89 -9.06 8.03
N PRO A 222 -2.66 -9.00 9.12
CA PRO A 222 -2.97 -10.19 9.92
C PRO A 222 -3.78 -11.21 9.11
N LEU A 223 -3.41 -12.50 9.15
CA LEU A 223 -4.07 -13.54 8.36
C LEU A 223 -5.62 -13.57 8.48
N PRO A 224 -6.23 -13.41 9.67
CA PRO A 224 -7.68 -13.41 9.80
C PRO A 224 -8.39 -12.26 9.06
N THR A 225 -7.66 -11.23 8.64
CA THR A 225 -8.21 -10.05 7.94
C THR A 225 -8.15 -10.16 6.42
N LEU A 226 -7.61 -11.24 5.87
CA LEU A 226 -7.46 -11.42 4.42
C LEU A 226 -8.70 -12.05 3.77
N ALA A 227 -9.05 -11.57 2.58
CA ALA A 227 -10.08 -12.17 1.73
C ALA A 227 -9.55 -13.45 1.07
N GLY A 228 -10.39 -14.46 0.87
CA GLY A 228 -10.03 -15.69 0.13
C GLY A 228 -9.10 -16.67 0.85
N PHE A 229 -8.60 -16.35 2.05
CA PHE A 229 -7.87 -17.32 2.88
C PHE A 229 -8.86 -18.24 3.59
N LYS A 230 -9.10 -19.44 3.02
CA LYS A 230 -9.86 -20.49 3.69
C LYS A 230 -9.01 -21.07 4.83
N PHE A 231 -9.45 -20.88 6.07
CA PHE A 231 -8.96 -21.67 7.19
C PHE A 231 -9.57 -23.07 7.06
N SER A 232 -8.81 -24.03 6.53
CA SER A 232 -9.12 -25.44 6.82
C SER A 232 -8.83 -25.66 8.29
N ILE A 233 -9.88 -25.59 9.11
CA ILE A 233 -9.83 -26.15 10.45
C ILE A 233 -9.93 -27.66 10.25
N GLU A 234 -8.79 -28.35 10.26
CA GLU A 234 -8.80 -29.79 10.55
C GLU A 234 -9.19 -29.94 12.01
N SER A 235 -10.45 -30.36 12.22
CA SER A 235 -11.03 -30.77 13.48
C SER A 235 -11.15 -32.29 13.52
#